data_AF-A0A382RD95-F1
#
_entry.id   AF-A0A382RD95-F1
#
_cell.length_a   1.000
_cell.length_b   1.000
_cell.length_c   1.000
_cell.angle_alpha   90.00
_cell.angle_beta   90.00
_cell.angle_gamma   90.00
#
_symmetry.space_group_name_H-M   'P 1'
#
loop_
_entity.id
_entity.type
_entity.pdbx_description
1 polymer ?
#
loop_
_entity_poly.entity_id
_entity_poly.type
_entity_poly.pdbx_seq_one_letter_code
_entity_poly.pdbx_strand_id
1 'polypeptide(L)'
;MNEEEFKESMELLDAINSDSEDYTDLGWLLDTTEKFCQDKAIYNAVVESISILDNPKTDKDKGYIPDLLSGALSVSFDPHVGHDYLDDSDDRFDFYHRVEERIPFDLDYFNRITKGGLPQKTLNICLAGTGVGKSLFMCHVAASCLSQNQNVLYITLEMAEEKIAERIDANLLDI
;
A
#
# COMPACT_ATOMS: atom_id res chain seq x y z
N MET A 1 -37.59 50.14 19.23
CA MET A 1 -36.58 49.69 18.26
C MET A 1 -36.45 50.80 17.25
N ASN A 2 -35.35 51.53 17.30
CA ASN A 2 -35.06 52.59 16.34
C ASN A 2 -34.73 51.94 14.98
N GLU A 3 -35.09 52.62 13.90
CA GLU A 3 -34.83 52.18 12.51
C GLU A 3 -33.33 51.99 12.25
N GLU A 4 -32.50 52.73 12.97
CA GLU A 4 -31.04 52.66 13.01
C GLU A 4 -30.54 51.34 13.63
N GLU A 5 -31.12 50.93 14.77
CA GLU A 5 -30.78 49.66 15.44
C GLU A 5 -31.16 48.44 14.58
N PHE A 6 -32.26 48.53 13.84
CA PHE A 6 -32.69 47.48 12.92
C PHE A 6 -31.73 47.36 11.72
N LYS A 7 -31.28 48.49 11.18
CA LYS A 7 -30.33 48.52 10.07
C LYS A 7 -28.95 47.99 10.48
N GLU A 8 -28.45 48.40 11.64
CA GLU A 8 -27.18 47.87 12.19
C GLU A 8 -27.27 46.36 12.44
N SER A 9 -28.39 45.87 12.98
CA SER A 9 -28.59 44.43 13.21
C SER A 9 -28.63 43.63 11.90
N MET A 10 -29.20 44.21 10.84
CA MET A 10 -29.25 43.58 9.51
C MET A 10 -27.88 43.56 8.83
N GLU A 11 -27.11 44.66 8.95
CA GLU A 11 -25.72 44.72 8.46
C GLU A 11 -24.82 43.71 9.18
N LEU A 12 -25.02 43.50 10.49
CA LEU A 12 -24.30 42.50 11.27
C LEU A 12 -24.67 41.06 10.86
N LEU A 13 -25.95 40.81 10.58
CA LEU A 13 -26.43 39.52 10.05
C LEU A 13 -25.88 39.23 8.65
N ASP A 14 -25.84 40.24 7.78
CA ASP A 14 -25.27 40.10 6.43
C ASP A 14 -23.76 39.88 6.49
N ALA A 15 -23.04 40.54 7.41
CA ALA A 15 -21.61 40.30 7.64
C ALA A 15 -21.31 38.88 8.15
N ILE A 16 -22.10 38.37 9.10
CA ILE A 16 -21.96 37.01 9.61
C ILE A 16 -22.30 35.97 8.52
N ASN A 17 -23.30 36.24 7.70
CA ASN A 17 -23.65 35.37 6.57
C ASN A 17 -22.60 35.42 5.45
N SER A 18 -21.97 36.57 5.20
CA SER A 18 -20.86 36.65 4.23
C SER A 18 -19.61 35.92 4.69
N ASP A 19 -19.34 35.89 6.00
CA ASP A 19 -18.24 35.11 6.59
C ASP A 19 -18.51 33.59 6.58
N SER A 20 -19.76 33.17 6.36
CA SER A 20 -20.11 31.74 6.27
C SER A 20 -19.72 31.08 4.94
N GLU A 21 -19.40 31.90 3.92
CA GLU A 21 -18.87 31.45 2.62
C GLU A 21 -17.34 31.38 2.59
N ASP A 22 -16.64 31.85 3.64
CA ASP A 22 -15.21 31.56 3.83
C ASP A 22 -15.09 30.10 4.30
N TYR A 23 -15.15 29.22 3.30
CA TYR A 23 -14.78 27.82 3.36
C TYR A 23 -13.58 27.66 4.29
N THR A 24 -13.85 27.19 5.51
CA THR A 24 -12.83 26.47 6.26
C THR A 24 -12.43 25.35 5.32
N ASP A 25 -11.20 25.39 4.82
CA ASP A 25 -10.69 24.39 3.89
C ASP A 25 -10.83 23.02 4.58
N LEU A 26 -11.93 22.33 4.26
CA LEU A 26 -12.33 21.11 4.93
C LEU A 26 -11.27 20.03 4.67
N GLY A 27 -10.62 20.09 3.50
CA GLY A 27 -9.46 19.27 3.18
C GLY A 27 -8.30 19.58 4.12
N TRP A 28 -7.91 20.85 4.25
CA TRP A 28 -6.86 21.23 5.21
C TRP A 28 -7.19 20.82 6.66
N LEU A 29 -8.45 20.95 7.09
CA LEU A 29 -8.89 20.56 8.42
C LEU A 29 -8.80 19.03 8.62
N LEU A 30 -9.27 18.25 7.64
CA LEU A 30 -9.18 16.80 7.66
C LEU A 30 -7.72 16.35 7.66
N ASP A 31 -6.90 16.85 6.73
CA ASP A 31 -5.48 16.53 6.61
C ASP A 31 -4.69 16.88 7.88
N THR A 32 -4.97 18.05 8.47
CA THR A 32 -4.29 18.52 9.68
C THR A 32 -4.71 17.69 10.89
N THR A 33 -5.99 17.33 10.97
CA THR A 33 -6.51 16.48 12.06
C THR A 33 -6.00 15.05 11.93
N GLU A 34 -5.95 14.49 10.71
CA GLU A 34 -5.42 13.16 10.44
C GLU A 34 -3.94 13.08 10.83
N LYS A 35 -3.12 14.05 10.41
CA LYS A 35 -1.70 14.14 10.80
C LYS A 35 -1.55 14.22 12.32
N PHE A 36 -2.36 15.05 12.98
CA PHE A 36 -2.33 15.14 14.43
C PHE A 36 -2.65 13.80 15.11
N CYS A 37 -3.65 13.08 14.61
CA CYS A 37 -4.02 11.75 15.10
C CYS A 37 -2.91 10.72 14.87
N GLN A 38 -2.27 10.73 13.70
CA GLN A 38 -1.12 9.88 13.38
C GLN A 38 0.07 10.15 14.32
N ASP A 39 0.44 11.41 14.50
CA ASP A 39 1.53 11.81 15.39
C ASP A 39 1.26 11.39 16.84
N LYS A 40 0.02 11.54 17.31
CA LYS A 40 -0.38 11.10 18.65
C LYS A 40 -0.39 9.58 18.78
N ALA A 41 -0.83 8.85 17.77
CA ALA A 41 -0.81 7.39 17.77
C ALA A 41 0.64 6.87 17.88
N ILE A 42 1.56 7.43 17.07
CA ILE A 42 2.99 7.07 17.12
C ILE A 42 3.59 7.43 18.47
N TYR A 43 3.34 8.64 18.98
CA TYR A 43 3.83 9.07 20.29
C TYR A 43 3.38 8.12 21.41
N ASN A 44 2.09 7.77 21.45
CA ASN A 44 1.54 6.85 22.45
C ASN A 44 2.16 5.46 22.33
N ALA A 45 2.32 4.95 21.12
CA ALA A 45 2.95 3.65 20.86
C ALA A 45 4.41 3.62 21.31
N VAL A 46 5.18 4.70 21.10
CA VAL A 46 6.57 4.80 21.56
C VAL A 46 6.65 4.82 23.09
N VAL A 47 5.79 5.60 23.76
CA VAL A 47 5.76 5.67 25.23
C VAL A 47 5.38 4.33 25.86
N GLU A 48 4.39 3.63 25.29
CA GLU A 48 4.01 2.29 25.73
C GLU A 48 5.12 1.27 25.43
N SER A 49 5.82 1.40 24.30
CA SER A 49 6.98 0.53 23.97
C SER A 49 8.12 0.68 25.00
N ILE A 50 8.44 1.91 25.43
CA ILE A 50 9.44 2.14 26.49
C ILE A 50 8.98 1.49 27.80
N SER A 51 7.68 1.60 28.12
CA SER A 51 7.11 1.00 29.32
C SER A 51 7.20 -0.54 29.31
N ILE A 52 7.02 -1.17 28.15
CA ILE A 52 7.19 -2.62 27.96
C ILE A 52 8.66 -3.03 28.11
N LEU A 53 9.61 -2.20 27.63
CA LEU A 53 11.04 -2.48 27.73
C LEU A 53 11.56 -2.37 29.17
N ASP A 54 11.09 -1.37 29.92
CA ASP A 54 11.55 -1.07 31.29
C ASP A 54 10.89 -1.94 32.37
N ASN A 55 9.70 -2.50 32.13
CA ASN A 55 9.00 -3.34 33.11
C ASN A 55 9.08 -4.84 32.79
N PRO A 56 9.97 -5.62 33.46
CA PRO A 56 10.05 -7.08 33.33
C PRO A 56 8.86 -7.85 33.95
N LYS A 57 7.80 -7.16 34.40
CA LYS A 57 6.59 -7.74 35.03
C LYS A 57 5.30 -7.46 34.24
N THR A 58 5.40 -6.93 33.03
CA THR A 58 4.22 -6.74 32.18
C THR A 58 3.81 -8.08 31.55
N ASP A 59 2.50 -8.34 31.43
CA ASP A 59 1.96 -9.52 30.73
C ASP A 59 2.21 -9.49 29.20
N LYS A 60 2.78 -8.38 28.69
CA LYS A 60 3.06 -8.17 27.27
C LYS A 60 4.53 -8.45 26.99
N ASP A 61 4.79 -9.46 26.17
CA ASP A 61 6.14 -9.79 25.69
C ASP A 61 6.69 -8.68 24.79
N LYS A 62 8.02 -8.56 24.71
CA LYS A 62 8.72 -7.60 23.84
C LYS A 62 8.35 -7.76 22.36
N GLY A 63 7.86 -8.94 21.98
CA GLY A 63 7.30 -9.22 20.66
C GLY A 63 6.02 -8.45 20.31
N TYR A 64 5.38 -7.76 21.27
CA TYR A 64 4.19 -6.93 21.03
C TYR A 64 4.52 -5.53 20.51
N ILE A 65 5.78 -5.07 20.65
CA ILE A 65 6.21 -3.73 20.22
C ILE A 65 6.03 -3.52 18.69
N PRO A 66 6.42 -4.47 17.82
CA PRO A 66 6.16 -4.36 16.39
C PRO A 66 4.67 -4.22 16.05
N ASP A 67 3.80 -4.98 16.71
CA ASP A 67 2.35 -4.94 16.48
C ASP A 67 1.75 -3.59 16.93
N LEU A 68 2.21 -3.08 18.07
CA LEU A 68 1.80 -1.77 18.60
C LEU A 68 2.18 -0.63 17.63
N LEU A 69 3.40 -0.65 17.10
CA LEU A 69 3.87 0.34 16.13
C LEU A 69 3.14 0.20 14.79
N SER A 70 2.89 -1.03 14.33
CA SER A 70 2.11 -1.31 13.13
C SER A 70 0.68 -0.77 13.24
N GLY A 71 0.04 -0.95 14.39
CA GLY A 71 -1.28 -0.39 14.69
C GLY A 71 -1.28 1.14 14.67
N ALA A 72 -0.27 1.79 15.24
CA ALA A 72 -0.13 3.25 15.20
C ALA A 72 0.07 3.80 13.79
N LEU A 73 0.84 3.11 12.95
CA LEU A 73 1.07 3.46 11.55
C LEU A 73 -0.17 3.25 10.67
N SER A 74 -1.11 2.42 11.10
CA SER A 74 -2.35 2.11 10.36
C SER A 74 -3.45 3.16 10.57
N VAL A 75 -3.24 4.18 11.39
CA VAL A 75 -4.21 5.25 11.61
C VAL A 75 -4.29 6.15 10.38
N SER A 76 -5.40 6.10 9.67
CA SER A 76 -5.72 6.98 8.54
C SER A 76 -7.22 7.24 8.47
N PHE A 77 -7.59 8.39 7.92
CA PHE A 77 -8.96 8.82 7.70
C PHE A 77 -9.47 8.52 6.28
N ASP A 78 -8.64 7.91 5.43
CA ASP A 78 -9.04 7.50 4.09
C ASP A 78 -10.14 6.43 4.15
N PRO A 79 -11.38 6.74 3.70
CA PRO A 79 -12.48 5.78 3.68
C PRO A 79 -12.45 4.88 2.43
N HIS A 80 -11.45 5.00 1.55
CA HIS A 80 -11.40 4.29 0.28
C HIS A 80 -11.02 2.82 0.46
N VAL A 81 -12.03 1.97 0.69
CA VAL A 81 -11.86 0.50 0.84
C VAL A 81 -11.84 -0.23 -0.51
N GLY A 82 -12.12 0.48 -1.62
CA GLY A 82 -12.15 -0.06 -2.98
C GLY A 82 -12.78 0.92 -3.96
N HIS A 83 -13.06 0.47 -5.19
CA HIS A 83 -13.58 1.33 -6.24
C HIS A 83 -15.01 1.83 -5.97
N ASP A 84 -15.22 3.14 -6.03
CA ASP A 84 -16.54 3.71 -6.20
C ASP A 84 -16.92 3.66 -7.68
N TYR A 85 -18.04 3.02 -8.01
CA TYR A 85 -18.40 2.79 -9.41
C TYR A 85 -18.77 4.07 -10.16
N LEU A 86 -19.30 5.08 -9.45
CA LEU A 86 -19.78 6.33 -10.02
C LEU A 86 -18.66 7.37 -9.99
N ASP A 87 -18.04 7.55 -8.84
CA ASP A 87 -17.05 8.60 -8.62
C ASP A 87 -15.72 8.27 -9.33
N ASP A 88 -15.33 6.99 -9.44
CA ASP A 88 -14.09 6.58 -10.13
C ASP A 88 -14.30 6.28 -11.63
N SER A 89 -15.38 6.78 -12.24
CA SER A 89 -15.75 6.43 -13.62
C SER A 89 -14.72 6.89 -14.67
N ASP A 90 -14.15 8.09 -14.48
CA ASP A 90 -13.11 8.65 -15.36
C ASP A 90 -11.80 7.85 -15.25
N ASP A 91 -11.32 7.58 -14.04
CA ASP A 91 -10.10 6.79 -13.80
C ASP A 91 -10.21 5.37 -14.37
N ARG A 92 -11.40 4.76 -14.28
CA ARG A 92 -11.68 3.44 -14.88
C ARG A 92 -11.66 3.50 -16.40
N PHE A 93 -12.22 4.56 -17.00
CA PHE A 93 -12.18 4.75 -18.45
C PHE A 93 -10.73 4.85 -18.93
N ASP A 94 -9.91 5.66 -18.25
CA ASP A 94 -8.49 5.80 -18.56
C ASP A 94 -7.74 4.48 -18.39
N PHE A 95 -8.03 3.72 -17.33
CA PHE A 95 -7.44 2.40 -17.10
C PHE A 95 -7.72 1.43 -18.25
N TYR A 96 -8.93 1.40 -18.81
CA TYR A 96 -9.29 0.51 -19.93
C TYR A 96 -8.59 0.87 -21.25
N HIS A 97 -8.17 2.12 -21.41
CA HIS A 97 -7.44 2.58 -22.61
C HIS A 97 -5.92 2.54 -22.44
N ARG A 98 -5.44 2.25 -21.23
CA ARG A 98 -4.01 2.11 -20.96
C ARG A 98 -3.48 0.83 -21.59
N VAL A 99 -2.35 0.94 -22.28
CA VAL A 99 -1.57 -0.24 -22.70
C VAL A 99 -0.98 -0.88 -21.45
N GLU A 100 -1.42 -2.10 -21.15
CA GLU A 100 -0.97 -2.86 -19.98
C GLU A 100 0.49 -3.28 -20.13
N GLU A 101 1.31 -2.94 -19.14
CA GLU A 101 2.71 -3.34 -19.08
C GLU A 101 2.82 -4.80 -18.60
N ARG A 102 3.62 -5.59 -19.33
CA ARG A 102 3.76 -7.03 -19.10
C ARG A 102 5.23 -7.41 -19.02
N ILE A 103 5.55 -8.31 -18.10
CA ILE A 103 6.87 -8.91 -17.94
C ILE A 103 6.91 -10.17 -18.80
N PRO A 104 7.62 -10.17 -19.94
CA PRO A 104 7.69 -11.32 -20.82
C PRO A 104 8.43 -12.48 -20.14
N PHE A 105 8.03 -13.70 -20.47
CA PHE A 105 8.83 -14.88 -20.19
C PHE A 105 9.98 -14.97 -21.20
N ASP A 106 11.03 -15.68 -20.84
CA ASP A 106 12.04 -16.20 -21.78
C ASP A 106 11.53 -17.39 -22.62
N LEU A 107 10.34 -17.92 -22.30
CA LEU A 107 9.68 -19.00 -23.03
C LEU A 107 8.64 -18.47 -24.04
N ASP A 108 8.92 -18.65 -25.33
CA ASP A 108 8.05 -18.20 -26.43
C ASP A 108 6.61 -18.72 -26.33
N TYR A 109 6.43 -20.00 -25.99
CA TYR A 109 5.10 -20.60 -25.87
C TYR A 109 4.30 -20.00 -24.72
N PHE A 110 4.96 -19.66 -23.61
CA PHE A 110 4.30 -18.98 -22.50
C PHE A 110 3.85 -17.60 -22.95
N ASN A 111 4.70 -16.82 -23.61
CA ASN A 111 4.33 -15.52 -24.14
C ASN A 111 3.17 -15.58 -25.13
N ARG A 112 3.07 -16.63 -25.96
CA ARG A 112 1.92 -16.82 -26.86
C ARG A 112 0.61 -17.04 -26.09
N ILE A 113 0.64 -17.83 -25.02
CA ILE A 113 -0.55 -18.13 -24.20
C ILE A 113 -0.93 -16.92 -23.35
N THR A 114 0.05 -16.25 -22.74
CA THR A 114 -0.16 -15.13 -21.83
C THR A 114 -0.32 -13.80 -22.54
N LYS A 115 -0.14 -13.74 -23.86
CA LYS A 115 -0.16 -12.52 -24.68
C LYS A 115 0.94 -11.52 -24.30
N GLY A 116 2.17 -12.02 -24.24
CA GLY A 116 3.37 -11.20 -24.01
C GLY A 116 3.84 -11.14 -22.56
N GLY A 117 3.43 -12.10 -21.72
CA GLY A 117 3.96 -12.23 -20.36
C GLY A 117 2.96 -11.94 -19.25
N LEU A 118 3.50 -11.78 -18.05
CA LEU A 118 2.74 -11.54 -16.82
C LEU A 118 2.36 -10.06 -16.70
N PRO A 119 1.06 -9.73 -16.58
CA PRO A 119 0.65 -8.36 -16.29
C PRO A 119 1.15 -7.87 -14.93
N GLN A 120 1.54 -6.61 -14.86
CA GLN A 120 1.83 -5.98 -13.56
C GLN A 120 0.58 -5.93 -12.66
N LYS A 121 0.81 -5.84 -11.34
CA LYS A 121 -0.26 -5.82 -10.32
C LYS A 121 -1.15 -7.08 -10.31
N THR A 122 -0.61 -8.24 -10.71
CA THR A 122 -1.32 -9.53 -10.65
C THR A 122 -0.65 -10.51 -9.71
N LEU A 123 -1.45 -11.38 -9.07
CA LEU A 123 -0.98 -12.53 -8.32
C LEU A 123 -1.07 -13.77 -9.20
N ASN A 124 0.08 -14.32 -9.60
CA ASN A 124 0.16 -15.53 -10.42
C ASN A 124 0.56 -16.72 -9.54
N ILE A 125 -0.23 -17.80 -9.62
CA ILE A 125 -0.03 -19.01 -8.79
C ILE A 125 0.34 -20.18 -9.70
N CYS A 126 1.51 -20.78 -9.47
CA CYS A 126 1.96 -21.98 -10.17
C CYS A 126 1.70 -23.22 -9.31
N LEU A 127 0.80 -24.10 -9.76
CA LEU A 127 0.44 -25.36 -9.08
C LEU A 127 0.97 -26.57 -9.85
N ALA A 128 1.62 -27.49 -9.15
CA ALA A 128 2.07 -28.76 -9.73
C ALA A 128 2.29 -29.85 -8.65
N GLY A 129 2.50 -31.11 -9.04
CA GLY A 129 2.80 -32.24 -8.13
C GLY A 129 4.19 -32.16 -7.48
N THR A 130 4.45 -32.94 -6.44
CA THR A 130 5.79 -33.01 -5.80
C THR A 130 6.83 -33.57 -6.79
N GLY A 131 8.05 -33.05 -6.77
CA GLY A 131 9.15 -33.53 -7.62
C GLY A 131 9.08 -33.17 -9.12
N VAL A 132 8.05 -32.42 -9.57
CA VAL A 132 7.87 -32.09 -11.00
C VAL A 132 8.58 -30.79 -11.44
N GLY A 133 9.38 -30.18 -10.56
CA GLY A 133 10.15 -28.98 -10.91
C GLY A 133 9.50 -27.64 -10.62
N LYS A 134 8.55 -27.55 -9.68
CA LYS A 134 7.94 -26.26 -9.26
C LYS A 134 8.98 -25.21 -8.86
N SER A 135 9.88 -25.56 -7.96
CA SER A 135 10.92 -24.64 -7.46
C SER A 135 11.93 -24.31 -8.56
N LEU A 136 12.23 -25.26 -9.45
CA LEU A 136 13.10 -25.02 -10.62
C LEU A 136 12.47 -24.00 -11.58
N PHE A 137 11.20 -24.16 -11.91
CA PHE A 137 10.45 -23.19 -12.71
C PHE A 137 10.46 -21.81 -12.05
N MET A 138 10.22 -21.73 -10.73
CA MET A 138 10.25 -20.45 -10.04
C MET A 138 11.64 -19.80 -10.03
N CYS A 139 12.71 -20.58 -9.84
CA CYS A 139 14.09 -20.07 -9.92
C CYS A 139 14.44 -19.59 -11.34
N HIS A 140 13.95 -20.29 -12.37
CA HIS A 140 14.14 -19.91 -13.76
C HIS A 140 13.45 -18.58 -14.08
N VAL A 141 12.19 -18.41 -13.68
CA VAL A 141 11.47 -17.14 -13.84
C VAL A 141 12.17 -16.01 -13.08
N ALA A 142 12.68 -16.26 -11.87
CA ALA A 142 13.43 -15.26 -11.11
C ALA A 142 14.71 -14.81 -11.85
N ALA A 143 15.50 -15.75 -12.36
CA ALA A 143 16.71 -15.47 -13.15
C ALA A 143 16.38 -14.70 -14.45
N SER A 144 15.29 -15.06 -15.12
CA SER A 144 14.79 -14.37 -16.32
C SER A 144 14.44 -12.92 -16.04
N CYS A 145 13.70 -12.66 -14.95
CA CYS A 145 13.35 -11.30 -14.53
C CYS A 145 14.59 -10.48 -14.14
N LEU A 146 15.57 -11.08 -13.45
CA LEU A 146 16.85 -10.44 -13.16
C LEU A 146 17.60 -10.04 -14.44
N SER A 147 17.63 -10.93 -15.45
CA SER A 147 18.25 -10.67 -16.75
C SER A 147 17.56 -9.55 -17.54
N GLN A 148 16.28 -9.30 -17.26
CA GLN A 148 15.50 -8.18 -17.80
C GLN A 148 15.67 -6.87 -16.98
N ASN A 149 16.67 -6.80 -16.08
CA ASN A 149 16.93 -5.69 -15.16
C ASN A 149 15.76 -5.37 -14.21
N GLN A 150 14.99 -6.38 -13.80
CA GLN A 150 13.94 -6.22 -12.79
C GLN A 150 14.47 -6.50 -11.39
N ASN A 151 13.92 -5.82 -10.39
CA ASN A 151 14.17 -6.14 -8.99
C ASN A 151 13.32 -7.34 -8.58
N VAL A 152 13.96 -8.43 -8.14
CA VAL A 152 13.30 -9.69 -7.79
C VAL A 152 13.51 -10.00 -6.31
N LEU A 153 12.44 -10.26 -5.57
CA LEU A 153 12.45 -10.79 -4.21
C LEU A 153 11.99 -12.25 -4.23
N TYR A 154 12.87 -13.18 -3.86
CA TYR A 154 12.55 -14.60 -3.77
C TYR A 154 12.42 -15.03 -2.31
N ILE A 155 11.23 -15.48 -1.92
CA ILE A 155 10.96 -15.98 -0.56
C ILE A 155 10.71 -17.49 -0.64
N THR A 156 11.50 -18.27 0.11
CA THR A 156 11.35 -19.72 0.23
C THR A 156 11.07 -20.10 1.68
N LEU A 157 10.12 -21.01 1.87
CA LEU A 157 9.84 -21.67 3.15
C LEU A 157 10.19 -23.18 3.11
N GLU A 158 10.75 -23.66 2.01
CA GLU A 158 10.95 -25.10 1.76
C GLU A 158 12.43 -25.49 1.77
N MET A 159 13.28 -24.70 1.11
CA MET A 159 14.72 -24.92 1.03
C MET A 159 15.50 -23.75 1.62
N ALA A 160 16.72 -24.05 2.07
CA ALA A 160 17.70 -23.06 2.51
C ALA A 160 18.09 -22.11 1.38
N GLU A 161 18.46 -20.88 1.75
CA GLU A 161 18.77 -19.78 0.85
C GLU A 161 19.91 -20.12 -0.11
N GLU A 162 21.01 -20.69 0.37
CA GLU A 162 22.20 -20.99 -0.42
C GLU A 162 21.91 -21.99 -1.54
N LYS A 163 20.96 -22.92 -1.31
CA LYS A 163 20.55 -23.90 -2.32
C LYS A 163 19.65 -23.30 -3.40
N ILE A 164 18.90 -22.26 -3.07
CA ILE A 164 18.13 -21.51 -4.07
C ILE A 164 19.07 -20.59 -4.85
N ALA A 165 20.00 -19.92 -4.19
CA ALA A 165 21.02 -19.08 -4.84
C ALA A 165 21.81 -19.88 -5.88
N GLU A 166 22.31 -21.07 -5.52
CA GLU A 166 23.01 -21.98 -6.45
C GLU A 166 22.20 -22.27 -7.72
N ARG A 167 20.87 -22.42 -7.61
CA ARG A 167 19.99 -22.68 -8.77
C ARG A 167 19.74 -21.44 -9.61
N ILE A 168 19.56 -20.28 -8.98
CA ILE A 168 19.37 -19.01 -9.69
C ILE A 168 20.65 -18.65 -10.44
N ASP A 169 21.81 -18.80 -9.79
CA ASP A 169 23.12 -18.59 -10.40
C ASP A 169 23.35 -19.51 -11.60
N ALA A 170 23.00 -20.81 -11.48
CA ALA A 170 23.08 -21.75 -12.60
C ALA A 170 22.20 -21.31 -13.79
N ASN A 171 20.96 -20.87 -13.54
CA ASN A 171 20.09 -20.35 -14.60
C ASN A 171 20.63 -19.05 -15.23
N LEU A 172 21.24 -18.16 -14.45
CA LEU A 172 21.82 -16.91 -14.97
C LEU A 172 23.07 -17.15 -15.82
N LEU A 173 23.85 -18.17 -15.47
CA LEU A 173 25.09 -18.53 -16.16
C LEU A 173 24.87 -19.53 -17.32
N ASP A 174 23.65 -20.06 -17.46
CA ASP A 174 23.28 -21.09 -18.45
C ASP A 174 24.14 -22.37 -18.31
N ILE A 175 24.24 -22.90 -17.08
CA ILE A 175 25.06 -24.08 -16.70
C ILE A 175 24.22 -25.20 -16.09
#